data_AF-A0A6C0CUT3-F1
#
_entry.id   AF-A0A6C0CUT3-F1
#
_cell.length_a   1.000
_cell.length_b   1.000
_cell.length_c   1.000
_cell.angle_alpha   90.00
_cell.angle_beta   90.00
_cell.angle_gamma   90.00
#
_symmetry.space_group_name_H-M   'P 1'
#
loop_
_entity.id
_entity.type
_entity.pdbx_description
1 polymer ?
#
loop_
_entity_poly.entity_id
_entity_poly.type
_entity_poly.pdbx_seq_one_letter_code
_entity_poly.pdbx_strand_id
1 'polypeptide(L)'
;MSSSHSIIDDIQKVRSANVNDNKSTSIMTKYEFNQIISLRITHLANGAIPFIQLPEDMKITNNMELRRLALQELREGKLPYIVKRTMPNNKIEYWKIKDMDLTAIRTLLRD
;
A
#
# COMPACT_ATOMS: atom_id res chain seq x y z
N MET A 1 19.54 17.85 14.01
CA MET A 1 18.73 18.75 13.15
C MET A 1 18.81 18.40 11.65
N SER A 2 19.34 17.23 11.25
CA SER A 2 19.47 16.83 9.82
C SER A 2 18.24 16.09 9.26
N SER A 3 17.38 15.53 10.13
CA SER A 3 16.32 14.58 9.73
C SER A 3 15.09 15.20 9.08
N SER A 4 14.82 16.49 9.30
CA SER A 4 13.65 17.17 8.71
C SER A 4 13.85 17.52 7.24
N HIS A 5 15.10 17.75 6.82
CA HIS A 5 15.45 18.11 5.44
C HIS A 5 15.20 16.93 4.49
N SER A 6 15.60 15.72 4.89
CA SER A 6 15.40 14.51 4.06
C SER A 6 13.92 14.15 3.87
N ILE A 7 13.08 14.39 4.88
CA ILE A 7 11.63 14.09 4.81
C ILE A 7 10.94 14.98 3.77
N ILE A 8 11.27 16.28 3.74
CA ILE A 8 10.67 17.24 2.81
C ILE A 8 11.06 16.89 1.36
N ASP A 9 12.32 16.53 1.13
CA ASP A 9 12.82 16.12 -0.18
C ASP A 9 12.13 14.85 -0.70
N ASP A 10 11.87 13.88 0.17
CA ASP A 10 11.20 12.64 -0.22
C ASP A 10 9.73 12.86 -0.60
N ILE A 11 9.03 13.79 0.09
CA ILE A 11 7.65 14.18 -0.29
C ILE A 11 7.63 14.84 -1.68
N GLN A 12 8.61 15.71 -1.97
CA GLN A 12 8.72 16.36 -3.27
C GLN A 12 8.96 15.33 -4.38
N LYS A 13 9.89 14.38 -4.18
CA LYS A 13 10.17 13.29 -5.13
C LYS A 13 8.95 12.42 -5.41
N VAL A 14 8.18 12.09 -4.37
CA VAL A 14 6.95 11.31 -4.51
C VAL A 14 5.88 12.06 -5.31
N ARG A 15 5.75 13.38 -5.10
CA ARG A 15 4.78 14.21 -5.81
C ARG A 15 5.14 14.40 -7.28
N SER A 16 6.43 14.53 -7.59
CA SER A 16 6.91 14.68 -8.96
C SER A 16 7.07 13.35 -9.71
N ALA A 17 7.09 12.22 -9.00
CA ALA A 17 7.19 10.90 -9.61
C ALA A 17 5.98 10.61 -10.51
N ASN A 18 6.26 10.41 -11.80
CA ASN A 18 5.30 9.95 -12.78
C ASN A 18 5.45 8.44 -12.96
N VAL A 19 4.35 7.69 -12.79
CA VAL A 19 4.35 6.23 -12.91
C VAL A 19 4.76 5.78 -14.32
N ASN A 20 4.52 6.60 -15.34
CA ASN A 20 4.86 6.29 -16.74
C ASN A 20 6.38 6.28 -17.00
N ASP A 21 7.18 6.91 -16.13
CA ASP A 21 8.64 6.95 -16.28
C ASP A 21 9.31 5.69 -15.70
N ASN A 22 8.56 4.89 -14.92
CA ASN A 22 9.07 3.69 -14.28
C ASN A 22 9.36 2.59 -15.32
N LYS A 23 10.48 1.87 -15.15
CA LYS A 23 10.88 0.74 -16.00
C LYS A 23 10.47 -0.60 -15.41
N SER A 24 10.30 -0.70 -14.09
CA SER A 24 9.80 -1.93 -13.49
C SER A 24 8.33 -2.19 -13.89
N THR A 25 7.91 -3.46 -13.79
CA THR A 25 6.53 -3.85 -14.11
C THR A 25 5.53 -3.24 -13.14
N SER A 26 4.34 -2.83 -13.60
CA SER A 26 3.27 -2.35 -12.73
C SER A 26 2.68 -3.42 -11.81
N ILE A 27 3.02 -4.69 -12.04
CA ILE A 27 2.52 -5.82 -11.24
C ILE A 27 3.01 -5.72 -9.80
N MET A 28 2.08 -5.86 -8.85
CA MET A 28 2.36 -5.98 -7.43
C MET A 28 2.90 -7.38 -7.10
N THR A 29 4.04 -7.42 -6.43
CA THR A 29 4.62 -8.68 -5.96
C THR A 29 3.92 -9.17 -4.69
N LYS A 30 3.97 -10.49 -4.44
CA LYS A 30 3.48 -11.08 -3.18
C LYS A 30 4.14 -10.48 -1.94
N TYR A 31 5.39 -10.03 -2.05
CA TYR A 31 6.15 -9.46 -0.94
C TYR A 31 5.70 -8.04 -0.61
N GLU A 32 5.47 -7.21 -1.63
CA GLU A 32 4.88 -5.88 -1.47
C GLU A 32 3.49 -5.99 -0.86
N PHE A 33 2.64 -6.85 -1.44
CA PHE A 33 1.30 -7.13 -0.93
C PHE A 33 1.30 -7.50 0.55
N ASN A 34 2.10 -8.50 0.94
CA ASN A 34 2.14 -8.95 2.32
C ASN A 34 2.61 -7.83 3.27
N GLN A 35 3.63 -7.07 2.90
CA GLN A 35 4.09 -5.93 3.73
C GLN A 35 3.01 -4.87 3.90
N ILE A 36 2.35 -4.49 2.81
CA ILE A 36 1.29 -3.49 2.81
C ILE A 36 0.11 -3.92 3.69
N ILE A 37 -0.37 -5.15 3.50
CA ILE A 37 -1.52 -5.68 4.23
C ILE A 37 -1.17 -5.86 5.70
N SER A 38 -0.02 -6.43 6.04
CA SER A 38 0.43 -6.55 7.43
C SER A 38 0.55 -5.20 8.11
N LEU A 39 1.15 -4.21 7.44
CA LEU A 39 1.24 -2.84 7.97
C LEU A 39 -0.15 -2.25 8.22
N ARG A 40 -1.08 -2.40 7.27
CA ARG A 40 -2.44 -1.87 7.41
C ARG A 40 -3.22 -2.55 8.53
N ILE A 41 -3.11 -3.87 8.67
CA ILE A 41 -3.72 -4.61 9.77
C ILE A 41 -3.23 -4.07 11.11
N THR A 42 -1.92 -3.83 11.26
CA THR A 42 -1.36 -3.25 12.48
C THR A 42 -1.92 -1.85 12.75
N HIS A 43 -2.08 -1.00 11.73
CA HIS A 43 -2.72 0.30 11.90
C HIS A 43 -4.16 0.17 12.40
N LEU A 44 -4.97 -0.69 11.77
CA LEU A 44 -6.35 -0.91 12.18
C LEU A 44 -6.45 -1.51 13.58
N ALA A 45 -5.56 -2.45 13.94
CA ALA A 45 -5.46 -3.02 15.28
C ALA A 45 -5.16 -1.95 16.35
N ASN A 46 -4.37 -0.93 15.99
CA ASN A 46 -4.05 0.22 16.84
C ASN A 46 -5.13 1.32 16.80
N GLY A 47 -6.33 1.03 16.27
CA GLY A 47 -7.45 1.97 16.25
C GLY A 47 -7.41 2.99 15.11
N ALA A 48 -6.62 2.77 14.06
CA ALA A 48 -6.67 3.63 12.88
C ALA A 48 -8.05 3.56 12.20
N ILE A 49 -8.49 4.70 11.69
CA ILE A 49 -9.78 4.82 11.02
C ILE A 49 -9.72 4.10 9.65
N PRO A 50 -10.72 3.28 9.31
CA PRO A 50 -10.85 2.69 7.98
C PRO A 50 -11.04 3.75 6.89
N PHE A 51 -10.49 3.51 5.69
CA PHE A 51 -10.61 4.40 4.53
C PHE A 51 -11.85 4.13 3.68
N ILE A 52 -12.60 3.09 4.03
CA ILE A 52 -13.85 2.69 3.41
C ILE A 52 -14.96 2.70 4.47
N GLN A 53 -16.20 2.81 4.02
CA GLN A 53 -17.34 2.71 4.91
C GLN A 53 -17.51 1.26 5.38
N LEU A 54 -17.60 1.06 6.68
CA LEU A 54 -17.84 -0.27 7.24
C LEU A 54 -19.29 -0.69 6.97
N PRO A 55 -19.53 -1.92 6.47
CA PRO A 55 -20.85 -2.52 6.47
C PRO A 55 -21.45 -2.52 7.90
N GLU A 56 -22.76 -2.28 8.02
CA GLU A 56 -23.44 -2.18 9.32
C GLU A 56 -23.31 -3.45 10.17
N ASP A 57 -23.14 -4.60 9.52
CA ASP A 57 -22.99 -5.92 10.12
C ASP A 57 -21.54 -6.29 10.45
N MET A 58 -20.56 -5.51 10.01
CA MET A 58 -19.13 -5.83 10.19
C MET A 58 -18.66 -5.51 11.61
N LYS A 59 -18.51 -6.55 12.45
CA LYS A 59 -17.92 -6.43 13.78
C LYS A 59 -16.44 -6.77 13.77
N ILE A 60 -15.59 -5.77 14.01
CA ILE A 60 -14.15 -5.98 14.16
C ILE A 60 -13.88 -6.57 15.54
N THR A 61 -13.80 -7.90 15.61
CA THR A 61 -13.57 -8.64 16.87
C THR A 61 -12.25 -9.39 16.90
N ASN A 62 -11.66 -9.68 15.74
CA ASN A 62 -10.45 -10.48 15.63
C ASN A 62 -9.59 -10.04 14.43
N ASN A 63 -8.40 -10.63 14.33
CA ASN A 63 -7.43 -10.31 13.29
C ASN A 63 -7.87 -10.70 11.87
N MET A 64 -8.79 -11.66 11.72
CA MET A 64 -9.29 -12.05 10.40
C MET A 64 -10.17 -10.94 9.80
N GLU A 65 -11.02 -10.31 10.61
CA GLU A 65 -11.85 -9.19 10.15
C GLU A 65 -11.00 -7.95 9.81
N LEU A 66 -9.94 -7.68 10.58
CA LEU A 66 -8.96 -6.64 10.25
C LEU A 66 -8.28 -6.91 8.90
N ARG A 67 -7.91 -8.17 8.65
CA ARG A 67 -7.36 -8.58 7.36
C ARG A 67 -8.37 -8.35 6.23
N ARG A 68 -9.61 -8.81 6.41
CA ARG A 68 -10.69 -8.64 5.41
C ARG A 68 -10.92 -7.17 5.07
N LEU A 69 -10.95 -6.30 6.08
CA LEU A 69 -11.08 -4.86 5.92
C LEU A 69 -9.90 -4.26 5.13
N ALA A 70 -8.66 -4.59 5.50
CA ALA A 70 -7.47 -4.13 4.78
C ALA A 70 -7.45 -4.59 3.31
N LEU A 71 -7.92 -5.81 3.04
CA LEU A 71 -8.06 -6.31 1.67
C LEU A 71 -9.14 -5.58 0.89
N GLN A 72 -10.25 -5.23 1.52
CA GLN A 72 -11.31 -4.45 0.89
C GLN A 72 -10.81 -3.03 0.55
N GLU A 73 -10.10 -2.37 1.46
CA GLU A 73 -9.47 -1.07 1.20
C GLU A 73 -8.47 -1.12 0.05
N LEU A 74 -7.69 -2.22 -0.06
CA LEU A 74 -6.78 -2.45 -1.18
C LEU A 74 -7.55 -2.62 -2.49
N ARG A 75 -8.61 -3.44 -2.50
CA ARG A 75 -9.46 -3.68 -3.69
C ARG A 75 -10.14 -2.41 -4.18
N GLU A 76 -10.57 -1.54 -3.27
CA GLU A 76 -11.17 -0.23 -3.60
C GLU A 76 -10.13 0.84 -3.96
N GLY A 77 -8.83 0.51 -3.89
CA GLY A 77 -7.74 1.44 -4.21
C GLY A 77 -7.63 2.61 -3.24
N LYS A 78 -8.13 2.46 -2.01
CA LYS A 78 -8.20 3.54 -1.00
C LYS A 78 -6.98 3.62 -0.09
N LEU A 79 -6.09 2.62 -0.13
CA LEU A 79 -4.87 2.62 0.68
C LEU A 79 -3.89 3.73 0.22
N PRO A 80 -3.53 4.68 1.10
CA PRO A 80 -2.68 5.82 0.75
C PRO A 80 -1.19 5.48 0.88
N TYR A 81 -0.74 4.34 0.35
CA TYR A 81 0.65 3.93 0.41
C TYR A 81 1.34 3.98 -0.95
N ILE A 82 2.67 4.08 -0.88
CA ILE A 82 3.55 4.15 -2.04
C ILE A 82 4.70 3.19 -1.81
N VAL A 83 4.94 2.34 -2.80
CA VAL A 83 6.05 1.39 -2.81
C VAL A 83 7.26 2.07 -3.44
N LYS A 84 8.38 2.07 -2.72
CA LYS A 84 9.69 2.51 -3.22
C LYS A 84 10.46 1.28 -3.72
N ARG A 85 10.74 1.21 -5.01
CA ARG A 85 11.60 0.19 -5.61
C ARG A 85 12.98 0.75 -5.87
N THR A 86 14.01 0.12 -5.33
CA THR A 86 15.40 0.44 -5.64
C THR A 86 15.87 -0.50 -6.74
N MET A 87 16.20 0.07 -7.90
CA MET A 87 16.68 -0.68 -9.07
C MET A 87 18.17 -1.03 -8.91
N PRO A 88 18.69 -2.04 -9.65
CA PRO A 88 20.10 -2.44 -9.55
C PRO A 88 21.10 -1.31 -9.86
N ASN A 89 20.69 -0.31 -10.63
CA ASN A 89 21.48 0.89 -10.95
C ASN A 89 21.30 2.02 -9.92
N ASN A 90 20.78 1.72 -8.72
CA ASN A 90 20.43 2.64 -7.64
C ASN A 90 19.38 3.71 -8.00
N LYS A 91 18.76 3.64 -9.18
CA LYS A 91 17.59 4.48 -9.47
C LYS A 91 16.42 4.04 -8.60
N ILE A 92 15.64 5.01 -8.15
CA ILE A 92 14.46 4.79 -7.31
C ILE A 92 13.23 5.01 -8.17
N GLU A 93 12.31 4.06 -8.11
CA GLU A 93 11.00 4.15 -8.71
C GLU A 93 9.93 4.16 -7.61
N TYR A 94 8.96 5.07 -7.73
CA TYR A 94 7.86 5.19 -6.79
C TYR A 94 6.57 4.70 -7.45
N TRP A 95 5.89 3.77 -6.79
CA TRP A 95 4.66 3.16 -7.26
C TRP A 95 3.55 3.44 -6.27
N LYS A 96 2.52 4.18 -6.68
CA LYS A 96 1.30 4.30 -5.90
C LYS A 96 0.56 2.98 -5.97
N ILE A 97 0.14 2.43 -4.83
CA ILE A 97 -0.54 1.14 -4.78
C ILE A 97 -1.76 1.09 -5.69
N LYS A 98 -2.55 2.18 -5.70
CA LYS A 98 -3.76 2.29 -6.52
C LYS A 98 -3.50 2.15 -8.03
N ASP A 99 -2.27 2.37 -8.48
CA ASP A 99 -1.88 2.35 -9.89
C ASP A 99 -1.18 1.00 -10.25
N MET A 100 -1.03 0.08 -9.30
CA MET A 100 -0.39 -1.22 -9.50
C MET A 100 -1.38 -2.30 -9.94
N ASP A 101 -0.92 -3.22 -10.78
CA ASP A 101 -1.71 -4.38 -11.22
C ASP A 101 -1.67 -5.51 -10.17
N LEU A 102 -2.85 -5.95 -9.74
CA LEU A 102 -3.03 -6.99 -8.71
C LEU A 102 -3.11 -8.41 -9.29
N THR A 103 -2.92 -8.59 -10.60
CA THR A 103 -3.06 -9.90 -11.28
C THR A 103 -2.25 -11.01 -10.63
N ALA A 104 -0.99 -10.74 -10.24
CA ALA A 104 -0.11 -11.74 -9.64
C ALA A 104 -0.50 -12.17 -8.21
N ILE A 105 -1.29 -11.36 -7.50
CA ILE A 105 -1.73 -11.64 -6.12
C ILE A 105 -3.20 -12.06 -6.05
N ARG A 106 -3.86 -12.28 -7.20
CA ARG A 106 -5.29 -12.60 -7.28
C ARG A 106 -5.68 -13.82 -6.42
N THR A 107 -4.78 -14.79 -6.24
CA THR A 107 -5.01 -15.95 -5.39
C THR A 107 -5.02 -15.62 -3.89
N LEU A 108 -4.23 -14.62 -3.47
CA LEU A 108 -4.15 -14.14 -2.09
C LEU A 108 -5.32 -13.21 -1.72
N LEU A 109 -5.98 -12.67 -2.74
CA LEU A 109 -7.20 -11.88 -2.65
C LEU A 109 -8.47 -12.75 -2.69
N ARG A 110 -8.40 -14.08 -2.62
CA ARG A 110 -9.61 -14.90 -2.47
C ARG A 110 -9.86 -15.13 -0.98
N ASP A 111 -11.06 -14.79 -0.54
CA ASP A 111 -11.58 -15.07 0.81
C ASP A 111 -12.23 -16.46 0.81
#